data_AF-A0A4Y6UTW8-F1
#
_entry.id   AF-A0A4Y6UTW8-F1
#
_cell.length_a   1.000
_cell.length_b   1.000
_cell.length_c   1.000
_cell.angle_alpha   90.00
_cell.angle_beta   90.00
_cell.angle_gamma   90.00
#
_symmetry.space_group_name_H-M   'P 1'
#
loop_
_entity.id
_entity.type
_entity.pdbx_description
1 polymer ?
#
loop_
_entity_poly.entity_id
_entity_poly.type
_entity_poly.pdbx_seq_one_letter_code
_entity_poly.pdbx_strand_id
1 'polypeptide(L)'
;MAKVIPGRQTARIEGPFVVFIIGTRVNKWYAVHKWLPVLRSMGPMIQELYSNKELGFLDASVSLTGRGVSLVQYWRSYDQLEQYARGGEHHLKAWKTFNRKLRAGNAVGIYHETYLVENGAHESIYVNMPPTGLGRASELHPVGAGGETSRQRAGLGGAGQGEPSADLPPS
;
A
#
# COMPACT_ATOMS: atom_id res chain seq x y z
N MET A 1 -11.02 -15.33 11.26
CA MET A 1 -9.67 -14.74 11.47
C MET A 1 -8.77 -15.27 10.36
N ALA A 2 -7.86 -14.45 9.81
CA ALA A 2 -6.92 -14.90 8.79
C ALA A 2 -5.92 -15.90 9.40
N LYS A 3 -5.57 -16.97 8.66
CA LYS A 3 -4.65 -18.01 9.11
C LYS A 3 -3.23 -17.45 9.18
N VAL A 4 -2.55 -17.67 10.31
CA VAL A 4 -1.14 -17.32 10.51
C VAL A 4 -0.27 -18.28 9.68
N ILE A 5 0.69 -17.73 8.94
CA ILE A 5 1.70 -18.50 8.21
C ILE A 5 2.98 -18.54 9.05
N PRO A 6 3.41 -19.70 9.56
CA PRO A 6 4.63 -19.80 10.36
C PRO A 6 5.89 -19.59 9.50
N GLY A 7 6.95 -19.07 10.13
CA GLY A 7 8.24 -18.85 9.48
C GLY A 7 8.34 -17.49 8.77
N ARG A 8 9.44 -17.33 8.02
CA ARG A 8 9.77 -16.11 7.27
C ARG A 8 9.22 -16.21 5.85
N GLN A 9 8.36 -15.27 5.49
CA GLN A 9 7.78 -15.14 4.15
C GLN A 9 8.18 -13.79 3.53
N THR A 10 8.13 -13.70 2.21
CA THR A 10 8.29 -12.46 1.43
C THR A 10 7.22 -12.40 0.34
N ALA A 11 6.85 -11.20 -0.07
CA ALA A 11 5.91 -10.97 -1.16
C ALA A 11 6.63 -11.00 -2.51
N ARG A 12 6.04 -11.68 -3.49
CA ARG A 12 6.46 -11.69 -4.89
C ARG A 12 5.34 -11.12 -5.74
N ILE A 13 5.61 -9.99 -6.38
CA ILE A 13 4.75 -9.38 -7.39
C ILE A 13 5.54 -9.20 -8.68
N GLU A 14 4.98 -9.67 -9.78
CA GLU A 14 5.60 -9.51 -11.09
C GLU A 14 5.24 -8.16 -11.69
N GLY A 15 6.23 -7.49 -12.28
CA GLY A 15 6.08 -6.21 -12.96
C GLY A 15 5.95 -5.00 -12.02
N PRO A 16 5.96 -3.78 -12.59
CA PRO A 16 5.82 -2.55 -11.83
C PRO A 16 4.42 -2.42 -11.23
N PHE A 17 4.29 -1.81 -10.05
CA PHE A 17 3.01 -1.57 -9.38
C PHE A 17 3.01 -0.20 -8.70
N VAL A 18 1.87 0.19 -8.16
CA VAL A 18 1.70 1.47 -7.47
C VAL A 18 1.26 1.23 -6.03
N VAL A 19 1.92 1.92 -5.10
CA VAL A 19 1.46 2.04 -3.72
C VAL A 19 0.81 3.41 -3.56
N PHE A 20 -0.48 3.42 -3.25
CA PHE A 20 -1.26 4.62 -3.01
C PHE A 20 -1.67 4.70 -1.55
N ILE A 21 -1.08 5.65 -0.83
CA ILE A 21 -1.44 5.92 0.56
C ILE A 21 -2.46 7.06 0.55
N ILE A 22 -3.59 6.87 1.21
CA ILE A 22 -4.60 7.92 1.38
C ILE A 22 -5.11 7.88 2.80
N GLY A 23 -5.21 9.05 3.43
CA GLY A 23 -5.71 9.12 4.78
C GLY A 23 -6.49 10.37 5.06
N THR A 24 -7.26 10.29 6.13
CA THR A 24 -8.05 11.40 6.66
C THR A 24 -7.57 11.75 8.06
N ARG A 25 -7.66 13.03 8.41
CA ARG A 25 -7.35 13.54 9.74
C ARG A 25 -8.49 14.43 10.23
N VAL A 26 -9.07 14.10 11.38
CA VAL A 26 -10.06 14.92 12.07
C VAL A 26 -9.34 16.11 12.70
N ASN A 27 -9.60 17.29 12.15
CA ASN A 27 -9.05 18.56 12.65
C ASN A 27 -9.89 19.14 13.78
N LYS A 28 -11.21 18.91 13.75
CA LYS A 28 -12.17 19.44 14.74
C LYS A 28 -12.90 18.30 15.42
N TRP A 29 -12.36 17.82 16.55
CA TRP A 29 -12.87 16.64 17.26
C TRP A 29 -14.34 16.78 17.68
N TYR A 30 -14.74 17.97 18.15
CA TYR A 30 -16.11 18.26 18.57
C TYR A 30 -17.13 18.32 17.41
N ALA A 31 -16.68 18.44 16.16
CA ALA A 31 -17.55 18.54 14.99
C ALA A 31 -17.96 17.15 14.47
N VAL A 32 -18.49 16.28 15.34
CA VAL A 32 -18.84 14.88 15.05
C VAL A 32 -19.75 14.75 13.83
N HIS A 33 -20.76 15.61 13.72
CA HIS A 33 -21.68 15.64 12.57
C HIS A 33 -21.00 16.00 11.24
N LYS A 34 -19.78 16.56 11.27
CA LYS A 34 -19.00 16.89 10.06
C LYS A 34 -18.00 15.80 9.71
N TRP A 35 -17.28 15.24 10.68
CA TRP A 35 -16.24 14.25 10.39
C TRP A 35 -16.74 12.80 10.31
N LEU A 36 -17.75 12.43 11.10
CA LEU A 36 -18.26 11.05 11.13
C LEU A 36 -18.86 10.60 9.79
N PRO A 37 -19.63 11.42 9.04
CA PRO A 37 -20.14 11.02 7.74
C PRO A 37 -19.04 10.77 6.69
N VAL A 38 -17.89 11.45 6.81
CA VAL A 38 -16.73 11.27 5.92
C VAL A 38 -16.06 9.91 6.19
N LEU A 39 -15.77 9.60 7.46
CA LEU A 39 -15.18 8.31 7.82
C LEU A 39 -16.11 7.14 7.46
N ARG A 40 -17.43 7.30 7.66
CA ARG A 40 -18.41 6.29 7.26
C ARG A 40 -18.48 6.05 5.75
N SER A 41 -18.11 7.02 4.91
CA SER A 41 -18.06 6.81 3.45
C SER A 41 -16.84 6.05 2.96
N MET A 42 -15.80 5.85 3.78
CA MET A 42 -14.60 5.11 3.37
C MET A 42 -14.88 3.61 3.19
N GLY A 43 -15.69 3.00 4.04
CA GLY A 43 -16.04 1.57 3.93
C GLY A 43 -16.65 1.20 2.57
N PRO A 44 -17.76 1.85 2.15
CA PRO A 44 -18.36 1.62 0.84
C PRO A 44 -17.41 1.89 -0.34
N MET A 45 -16.51 2.88 -0.22
CA MET A 45 -15.52 3.19 -1.25
C MET A 45 -14.50 2.06 -1.41
N ILE A 46 -14.01 1.48 -0.31
CA ILE A 46 -13.12 0.32 -0.34
C ILE A 46 -13.86 -0.90 -0.89
N GLN A 47 -15.11 -1.12 -0.48
CA GLN A 47 -15.92 -2.22 -0.99
C GLN A 47 -16.15 -2.13 -2.50
N GLU A 48 -16.42 -0.92 -3.02
CA GLU A 48 -16.53 -0.64 -4.45
C GLU A 48 -15.24 -1.02 -5.19
N LEU A 49 -14.06 -0.74 -4.62
CA LEU A 49 -12.77 -1.17 -5.19
C LEU A 49 -12.61 -2.70 -5.23
N TYR A 50 -12.99 -3.41 -4.16
CA TYR A 50 -12.91 -4.87 -4.14
C TYR A 50 -13.92 -5.55 -5.09
N SER A 51 -15.05 -4.91 -5.38
CA SER A 51 -16.06 -5.42 -6.32
C SER A 51 -15.68 -5.21 -7.79
N ASN A 52 -14.78 -4.27 -8.08
CA ASN A 52 -14.40 -3.90 -9.45
C ASN A 52 -12.87 -4.05 -9.64
N LYS A 53 -12.36 -5.27 -9.49
CA LYS A 53 -10.90 -5.54 -9.57
C LYS A 53 -10.30 -5.25 -10.95
N GLU A 54 -11.11 -5.27 -12.00
CA GLU A 54 -10.75 -4.87 -13.37
C GLU A 54 -10.22 -3.43 -13.46
N LEU A 55 -10.54 -2.59 -12.47
CA LEU A 55 -9.98 -1.25 -12.32
C LEU A 55 -8.50 -1.25 -11.97
N GLY A 56 -7.86 -2.41 -11.79
CA GLY A 56 -6.44 -2.52 -11.44
C GLY A 56 -6.16 -2.44 -9.95
N PHE A 57 -7.20 -2.47 -9.10
CA PHE A 57 -7.05 -2.53 -7.66
C PHE A 57 -6.63 -3.94 -7.21
N LEU A 58 -5.52 -4.04 -6.48
CA LEU A 58 -4.97 -5.32 -6.02
C LEU A 58 -5.45 -5.66 -4.60
N ASP A 59 -5.19 -4.78 -3.64
CA ASP A 59 -5.64 -4.92 -2.25
C ASP A 59 -5.52 -3.56 -1.52
N ALA A 60 -6.13 -3.45 -0.34
CA ALA A 60 -5.94 -2.33 0.57
C ALA A 60 -5.89 -2.78 2.02
N SER A 61 -4.95 -2.19 2.76
CA SER A 61 -4.85 -2.29 4.21
C SER A 61 -5.33 -1.00 4.87
N VAL A 62 -6.18 -1.14 5.88
CA VAL A 62 -6.74 -0.01 6.64
C VAL A 62 -6.10 0.02 8.01
N SER A 63 -5.64 1.19 8.43
CA SER A 63 -5.10 1.45 9.77
C SER A 63 -5.81 2.62 10.42
N LEU A 64 -6.29 2.40 11.65
CA LEU A 64 -6.80 3.49 12.47
C LEU A 64 -5.61 4.32 12.98
N THR A 65 -5.74 5.63 12.90
CA THR A 65 -4.80 6.57 13.50
C THR A 65 -5.50 7.26 14.66
N GLY A 66 -4.75 7.80 15.62
CA GLY A 66 -5.36 8.50 16.77
C GLY A 66 -6.26 9.69 16.40
N ARG A 67 -6.20 10.18 15.15
CA ARG A 67 -7.02 11.29 14.64
C ARG A 67 -7.73 10.97 13.33
N GLY A 68 -7.92 9.71 12.94
CA GLY A 68 -8.55 9.39 11.66
C GLY A 68 -8.17 8.01 11.14
N VAL A 69 -8.09 7.86 9.83
CA VAL A 69 -7.83 6.56 9.19
C VAL A 69 -6.82 6.74 8.07
N SER A 70 -5.89 5.80 7.94
CA SER A 70 -4.93 5.70 6.83
C SER A 70 -5.15 4.40 6.07
N LEU A 71 -5.12 4.48 4.75
CA LEU A 71 -5.23 3.35 3.84
C LEU A 71 -3.94 3.26 3.03
N VAL A 72 -3.40 2.06 2.94
CA VAL A 72 -2.38 1.70 1.95
C VAL A 72 -3.05 0.83 0.91
N GLN A 73 -3.11 1.30 -0.33
CA GLN A 73 -3.70 0.60 -1.46
C GLN A 73 -2.59 0.18 -2.43
N TYR A 74 -2.78 -0.98 -3.04
CA TYR A 74 -1.89 -1.51 -4.07
C TYR A 74 -2.65 -1.54 -5.39
N TRP A 75 -2.03 -1.01 -6.43
CA TRP A 75 -2.61 -0.87 -7.75
C TRP A 75 -1.67 -1.44 -8.81
N ARG A 76 -2.23 -2.01 -9.87
CA ARG A 76 -1.44 -2.64 -10.92
C ARG A 76 -0.67 -1.63 -11.77
N SER A 77 -1.24 -0.44 -12.00
CA SER A 77 -0.59 0.66 -12.74
C SER A 77 -1.08 2.04 -12.27
N TYR A 78 -0.33 3.08 -12.60
CA TYR A 78 -0.71 4.46 -12.30
C TYR A 78 -1.94 4.89 -13.12
N ASP A 79 -2.00 4.53 -14.40
CA ASP A 79 -3.10 4.92 -15.29
C ASP A 79 -4.44 4.41 -14.75
N GLN A 80 -4.47 3.18 -14.24
CA GLN A 80 -5.64 2.59 -13.60
C GLN A 80 -6.06 3.34 -12.33
N LEU A 81 -5.10 3.69 -11.47
CA LEU A 81 -5.35 4.54 -10.30
C LEU A 81 -5.88 5.92 -10.70
N GLU A 82 -5.28 6.53 -11.73
CA GLU A 82 -5.66 7.85 -12.23
C GLU A 82 -7.08 7.85 -12.79
N GLN A 83 -7.44 6.84 -13.59
CA GLN A 83 -8.79 6.65 -14.12
C GLN A 83 -9.82 6.51 -13.01
N TYR A 84 -9.52 5.74 -11.96
CA TYR A 84 -10.36 5.64 -10.76
C TYR A 84 -10.50 7.01 -10.07
N ALA A 85 -9.39 7.70 -9.82
CA ALA A 85 -9.38 8.97 -9.09
C ALA A 85 -10.14 10.08 -9.82
N ARG A 86 -10.04 10.14 -11.16
CA ARG A 86 -10.77 11.08 -12.02
C ARG A 86 -12.27 10.76 -12.12
N GLY A 87 -12.70 9.60 -11.62
CA GLY A 87 -14.10 9.17 -11.63
C GLY A 87 -14.55 8.70 -13.01
N GLY A 88 -13.69 7.94 -13.71
CA GLY A 88 -13.91 7.36 -15.03
C GLY A 88 -15.19 6.50 -15.15
N GLU A 89 -15.37 5.87 -16.32
CA GLU A 89 -16.65 5.35 -16.86
C GLU A 89 -17.57 4.56 -15.90
N HIS A 90 -17.02 3.95 -14.84
CA HIS A 90 -17.72 3.05 -13.92
C HIS A 90 -18.65 3.70 -12.87
N HIS A 91 -19.12 4.94 -13.06
CA HIS A 91 -20.14 5.58 -12.19
C HIS A 91 -19.90 5.47 -10.66
N LEU A 92 -18.64 5.51 -10.21
CA LEU A 92 -18.21 5.21 -8.83
C LEU A 92 -18.87 6.12 -7.78
N LYS A 93 -19.99 5.65 -7.22
CA LYS A 93 -20.92 6.44 -6.40
C LYS A 93 -20.36 6.65 -5.00
N ALA A 94 -19.64 5.67 -4.47
CA ALA A 94 -19.04 5.75 -3.15
C ALA A 94 -17.90 6.77 -3.13
N TRP A 95 -17.01 6.73 -4.14
CA TRP A 95 -15.94 7.72 -4.34
C TRP A 95 -16.48 9.15 -4.47
N LYS A 96 -17.48 9.37 -5.34
CA LYS A 96 -18.13 10.69 -5.52
C LYS A 96 -18.75 11.21 -4.22
N THR A 97 -19.37 10.32 -3.44
CA THR A 97 -19.98 10.67 -2.16
C THR A 97 -18.95 11.04 -1.10
N PHE A 98 -17.84 10.28 -1.02
CA PHE A 98 -16.72 10.60 -0.15
C PHE A 98 -16.15 11.99 -0.48
N ASN A 99 -15.82 12.25 -1.75
CA ASN A 99 -15.26 13.52 -2.19
C ASN A 99 -16.20 14.71 -1.89
N ARG A 100 -17.50 14.55 -2.15
CA ARG A 100 -18.50 15.60 -1.84
C ARG A 100 -18.52 15.93 -0.35
N LYS A 101 -18.54 14.92 0.53
CA LYS A 101 -18.55 15.11 1.99
C LYS A 101 -17.26 15.73 2.49
N LEU A 102 -16.12 15.33 1.91
CA LEU A 102 -14.81 15.82 2.31
C LEU A 102 -14.64 17.31 1.96
N ARG A 103 -15.20 17.75 0.82
CA ARG A 103 -15.20 19.17 0.41
C ARG A 103 -16.21 20.06 1.16
N ALA A 104 -17.11 19.48 1.97
CA ALA A 104 -18.16 20.23 2.66
C ALA A 104 -17.66 21.07 3.86
N GLY A 105 -16.36 21.04 4.17
CA GLY A 105 -15.76 21.91 5.19
C GLY A 105 -14.35 21.48 5.59
N ASN A 106 -13.81 22.12 6.63
CA ASN A 106 -12.44 21.90 7.11
C ASN A 106 -12.33 21.03 8.38
N ALA A 107 -13.41 20.35 8.77
CA ALA A 107 -13.41 19.48 9.94
C ALA A 107 -12.54 18.23 9.76
N VAL A 108 -12.31 17.82 8.51
CA VAL A 108 -11.48 16.69 8.10
C VAL A 108 -10.48 17.17 7.06
N GLY A 109 -9.19 16.90 7.29
CA GLY A 109 -8.14 16.99 6.28
C GLY A 109 -7.98 15.66 5.56
N ILE A 110 -7.42 15.72 4.35
CA ILE A 110 -7.04 14.57 3.54
C ILE A 110 -5.58 14.70 3.15
N TYR A 111 -4.87 13.59 3.08
CA TYR A 111 -3.59 13.50 2.41
C TYR A 111 -3.61 12.28 1.49
N HIS A 112 -2.78 12.32 0.46
CA HIS A 112 -2.46 11.15 -0.33
C HIS A 112 -1.01 11.20 -0.81
N GLU A 113 -0.43 10.03 -1.02
CA GLU A 113 0.91 9.84 -1.55
C GLU A 113 0.87 8.68 -2.54
N THR A 114 1.51 8.86 -3.70
CA THR A 114 1.56 7.84 -4.75
C THR A 114 3.01 7.49 -5.01
N TYR A 115 3.35 6.21 -4.88
CA TYR A 115 4.68 5.68 -5.14
C TYR A 115 4.61 4.72 -6.32
N LEU A 116 5.41 5.00 -7.35
CA LEU A 116 5.57 4.13 -8.51
C LEU A 116 6.74 3.18 -8.22
N VAL A 117 6.43 1.89 -8.13
CA VAL A 117 7.41 0.86 -7.77
C VAL A 117 7.76 0.09 -9.03
N GLU A 118 9.02 0.21 -9.45
CA GLU A 118 9.55 -0.54 -10.59
C GLU A 118 9.61 -2.05 -10.29
N ASN A 119 9.70 -2.86 -11.34
CA ASN A 119 9.79 -4.31 -11.18
C ASN A 119 11.02 -4.69 -10.35
N GLY A 120 10.82 -5.46 -9.27
CA GLY A 120 11.88 -5.84 -8.33
C GLY A 120 12.39 -4.72 -7.41
N ALA A 121 11.92 -3.47 -7.55
CA ALA A 121 12.34 -2.35 -6.71
C ALA A 121 11.57 -2.27 -5.38
N HIS A 122 11.39 -3.41 -4.72
CA HIS A 122 10.69 -3.49 -3.43
C HIS A 122 11.29 -4.59 -2.56
N GLU A 123 11.06 -4.49 -1.26
CA GLU A 123 11.43 -5.53 -0.31
C GLU A 123 10.34 -5.70 0.73
N SER A 124 10.10 -6.95 1.13
CA SER A 124 9.16 -7.25 2.20
C SER A 124 9.59 -8.49 2.98
N ILE A 125 9.23 -8.52 4.26
CA ILE A 125 9.40 -9.68 5.13
C ILE A 125 8.23 -9.77 6.09
N TYR A 126 7.72 -10.99 6.27
CA TYR A 126 6.64 -11.33 7.18
C TYR A 126 7.09 -12.51 8.04
N VAL A 127 6.95 -12.42 9.36
CA VAL A 127 7.39 -13.48 10.29
C VAL A 127 6.25 -13.87 11.19
N ASN A 128 5.78 -15.12 11.09
CA ASN A 128 4.66 -15.65 11.89
C ASN A 128 3.40 -14.77 11.82
N MET A 129 3.07 -14.28 10.62
CA MET A 129 1.96 -13.36 10.38
C MET A 129 0.98 -13.94 9.36
N PRO A 130 -0.32 -13.60 9.46
CA PRO A 130 -1.22 -13.79 8.33
C PRO A 130 -0.81 -12.86 7.16
N PRO A 131 -1.27 -13.14 5.92
CA PRO A 131 -1.04 -12.23 4.79
C PRO A 131 -1.46 -10.80 5.12
N THR A 132 -0.56 -9.84 4.89
CA THR A 132 -0.77 -8.42 5.18
C THR A 132 -0.05 -7.53 4.18
N GLY A 133 -0.55 -6.30 3.97
CA GLY A 133 0.04 -5.34 3.05
C GLY A 133 0.25 -5.92 1.65
N LEU A 134 1.46 -5.74 1.10
CA LEU A 134 1.84 -6.26 -0.21
C LEU A 134 1.64 -7.78 -0.34
N GLY A 135 1.83 -8.54 0.75
CA GLY A 135 1.62 -9.99 0.77
C GLY A 135 0.15 -10.42 0.61
N ARG A 136 -0.82 -9.50 0.70
CA ARG A 136 -2.21 -9.75 0.27
C ARG A 136 -2.46 -9.36 -1.18
N ALA A 137 -1.77 -8.32 -1.64
CA ALA A 137 -1.84 -7.82 -3.01
C ALA A 137 -1.05 -8.69 -4.01
N SER A 138 -0.35 -9.72 -3.52
CA SER A 138 0.59 -10.54 -4.29
C SER A 138 0.73 -11.93 -3.67
N GLU A 139 1.65 -12.73 -4.18
CA GLU A 139 1.91 -14.07 -3.66
C GLU A 139 2.94 -14.05 -2.54
N LEU A 140 2.71 -14.83 -1.48
CA LEU A 140 3.68 -15.05 -0.41
C LEU A 140 4.48 -16.31 -0.65
N HIS A 141 5.79 -16.20 -0.49
CA HIS A 141 6.73 -17.31 -0.63
C HIS A 141 7.70 -17.36 0.56
N PRO A 142 8.16 -18.55 0.99
CA PRO A 142 9.18 -18.66 2.02
C PRO A 142 10.45 -17.93 1.62
N VAL A 143 11.11 -17.30 2.59
CA VAL A 143 12.44 -16.70 2.37
C VAL A 143 13.44 -17.83 2.14
N GLY A 144 13.93 -17.95 0.90
CA GLY A 144 14.95 -18.93 0.49
C GLY A 144 16.35 -18.33 0.34
N ALA A 145 17.25 -19.11 -0.25
CA ALA A 145 18.62 -18.70 -0.56
C ALA A 145 18.65 -17.49 -1.50
N GLY A 146 19.48 -16.50 -1.21
CA GLY A 146 19.51 -15.23 -1.96
C GLY A 146 18.40 -14.26 -1.57
N GLY A 147 17.73 -14.48 -0.43
CA GLY A 147 16.71 -13.61 0.14
C GLY A 147 16.89 -13.37 1.64
N GLU A 148 18.03 -13.74 2.20
CA GLU A 148 18.28 -13.71 3.64
C GLU A 148 18.33 -12.27 4.17
N THR A 149 18.92 -11.37 3.39
CA THR A 149 19.07 -9.94 3.71
C THR A 149 18.05 -9.08 2.98
N SER A 150 17.75 -7.90 3.54
CA SER A 150 16.90 -6.90 2.87
C SER A 150 17.48 -6.47 1.52
N ARG A 151 18.80 -6.26 1.43
CA ARG A 151 19.44 -5.87 0.17
C ARG A 151 19.27 -6.90 -0.95
N GLN A 152 19.38 -8.19 -0.63
CA GLN A 152 19.18 -9.23 -1.63
C GLN A 152 17.73 -9.26 -2.11
N ARG A 153 16.76 -9.18 -1.19
CA ARG A 153 15.33 -9.13 -1.55
C ARG A 153 14.94 -7.86 -2.33
N ALA A 154 15.60 -6.73 -2.05
CA ALA A 154 15.43 -5.48 -2.78
C ALA A 154 16.14 -5.44 -4.15
N GLY A 155 16.84 -6.50 -4.55
CA GLY A 155 17.64 -6.52 -5.78
C GLY A 155 18.92 -5.65 -5.73
N LEU A 156 19.34 -5.20 -4.54
CA LEU A 156 20.48 -4.29 -4.32
C LEU A 156 21.80 -5.01 -3.99
N GLY A 157 21.85 -6.33 -4.11
CA GLY A 157 22.99 -7.17 -3.74
C GLY A 157 24.11 -7.29 -4.79
N GLY A 158 23.94 -6.70 -5.98
CA GLY A 158 24.85 -6.86 -7.13
C GLY A 158 25.87 -5.73 -7.38
N ALA A 159 25.90 -4.68 -6.55
CA ALA A 159 26.85 -3.58 -6.70
C ALA A 159 27.76 -3.50 -5.47
N GLY A 160 28.92 -4.16 -5.51
CA GLY A 160 29.90 -4.07 -4.42
C GLY A 160 30.86 -5.25 -4.21
N GLN A 161 31.18 -6.03 -5.24
CA GLN A 161 32.37 -6.90 -5.23
C GLN A 161 33.13 -6.71 -6.54
N GLY A 162 33.77 -5.54 -6.66
CA GLY A 162 34.76 -5.24 -7.67
C GLY A 162 36.07 -4.93 -6.96
N GLU A 163 37.06 -5.78 -7.23
CA GLU A 163 38.50 -5.72 -6.93
C GLU A 163 39.01 -6.18 -5.54
N PRO A 164 39.94 -7.16 -5.51
CA PRO A 164 40.68 -7.51 -4.30
C PRO A 164 41.69 -6.40 -4.03
N SER A 165 41.59 -5.75 -2.87
CA SER A 165 42.63 -4.85 -2.38
C SER A 165 43.93 -5.64 -2.20
N ALA A 166 44.91 -5.29 -3.04
CA ALA A 166 46.29 -5.74 -2.95
C ALA A 166 46.91 -5.47 -1.56
N ASP A 167 47.72 -6.42 -1.12
CA ASP A 167 48.85 -6.35 -0.19
C ASP A 167 48.95 -5.14 0.76
N LEU A 168 48.88 -5.43 2.07
CA LEU A 168 49.76 -4.79 3.06
C LEU A 168 50.31 -5.84 4.06
N PRO A 169 51.61 -5.76 4.42
CA PRO A 169 52.34 -6.80 5.16
C PRO A 169 52.05 -6.77 6.68
N PRO A 170 52.42 -7.83 7.43
CA PRO A 170 52.16 -7.90 8.86
C PRO A 170 53.06 -6.95 9.66
N SER A 171 52.51 -6.40 10.75
CA SER A 171 53.25 -5.84 11.89
C SER A 171 52.90 -6.66 13.14
#